data_AF-A0A4W5KWZ3-F1
#
_entry.id   AF-A0A4W5KWZ3-F1
#
_cell.length_a   1.000
_cell.length_b   1.000
_cell.length_c   1.000
_cell.angle_alpha   90.00
_cell.angle_beta   90.00
_cell.angle_gamma   90.00
#
_symmetry.space_group_name_H-M   'P 1'
#
loop_
_entity.id
_entity.type
_entity.pdbx_description
1 polymer ?
#
loop_
_entity_poly.entity_id
_entity_poly.type
_entity_poly.pdbx_seq_one_letter_code
_entity_poly.pdbx_strand_id
1 'polypeptide(L)'
;MMFCIMSFCIVSCFVWTPGRVAAAFATGLDQSHGGDYDAFEDQVCKFFKALRDCDIDPFVIVDGGSDYTDKKFETLKERAQSRINRANSLSMGLQGSGGVLPTLIKHVFKQVLSSLKVPFAQCICEADQDIASLARSWNCPVLSNDSDFYIFDIQAGFLPTSHFHWQKVSVQRGSSIRYIPCKLYTTTSF
;
A
#
# COMPACT_ATOMS: atom_id res chain seq x y z
N MET A 1 1.26 7.10 -20.97
CA MET A 1 1.75 8.44 -20.59
C MET A 1 2.30 8.37 -19.17
N MET A 2 3.46 8.97 -18.92
CA MET A 2 4.00 9.15 -17.57
C MET A 2 3.30 10.37 -16.98
N PHE A 3 2.47 10.16 -15.95
CA PHE A 3 1.73 11.25 -15.32
C PHE A 3 2.56 11.84 -14.18
N CYS A 4 2.50 13.15 -14.03
CA CYS A 4 3.16 13.92 -12.99
C CYS A 4 2.09 14.26 -11.95
N ILE A 5 2.13 13.65 -10.76
CA ILE A 5 1.21 14.03 -9.68
C ILE A 5 1.77 15.31 -9.08
N MET A 6 1.12 16.44 -9.40
CA MET A 6 1.39 17.74 -8.81
C MET A 6 0.23 18.09 -7.88
N SER A 7 0.48 18.14 -6.57
CA SER A 7 -0.46 18.60 -5.55
C SER A 7 -1.84 17.91 -5.61
N PHE A 8 -1.93 16.71 -5.03
CA PHE A 8 -3.17 15.94 -4.91
C PHE A 8 -3.27 15.28 -3.53
N CYS A 9 -4.50 15.20 -3.02
CA CYS A 9 -4.85 14.17 -2.05
C CYS A 9 -4.67 12.80 -2.72
N ILE A 10 -4.04 11.83 -2.07
CA ILE A 10 -4.06 10.42 -2.49
C ILE A 10 -4.77 9.61 -1.43
N VAL A 11 -5.85 8.90 -1.79
CA VAL A 11 -6.37 7.84 -0.93
C VAL A 11 -5.51 6.62 -1.16
N SER A 12 -4.59 6.39 -0.22
CA SER A 12 -3.72 5.23 -0.27
C SER A 12 -4.41 4.09 0.44
N CYS A 13 -4.63 3.02 -0.31
CA CYS A 13 -5.00 1.76 0.26
C CYS A 13 -3.73 0.96 0.53
N PHE A 14 -3.50 0.65 1.80
CA PHE A 14 -2.61 -0.45 2.13
C PHE A 14 -3.49 -1.67 2.44
N VAL A 15 -3.83 -2.47 1.43
CA VAL A 15 -4.51 -3.77 1.61
C VAL A 15 -3.50 -4.75 2.22
N TRP A 16 -3.58 -4.98 3.53
CA TRP A 16 -2.60 -5.83 4.24
C TRP A 16 -2.89 -7.32 4.05
N THR A 17 -2.75 -7.78 2.81
CA THR A 17 -2.75 -9.20 2.45
C THR A 17 -1.31 -9.67 2.18
N PRO A 18 -0.97 -10.95 2.43
CA PRO A 18 0.34 -11.50 2.11
C PRO A 18 0.69 -11.29 0.65
N GLY A 19 1.77 -10.57 0.37
CA GLY A 19 2.29 -10.29 -0.97
C GLY A 19 1.94 -8.93 -1.58
N ARG A 20 1.00 -8.14 -1.02
CA ARG A 20 0.54 -6.89 -1.66
C ARG A 20 0.97 -5.58 -0.98
N VAL A 21 1.25 -5.58 0.34
CA VAL A 21 1.80 -4.40 1.06
C VAL A 21 3.28 -4.55 1.40
N ALA A 22 3.75 -5.78 1.62
CA ALA A 22 5.17 -6.05 1.86
C ALA A 22 6.05 -5.63 0.66
N ALA A 23 5.57 -5.79 -0.57
CA ALA A 23 6.41 -5.56 -1.74
C ALA A 23 6.86 -4.10 -1.91
N ALA A 24 6.11 -3.12 -1.37
CA ALA A 24 6.47 -1.71 -1.47
C ALA A 24 7.58 -1.29 -0.48
N PHE A 25 7.73 -2.00 0.65
CA PHE A 25 8.65 -1.62 1.74
C PHE A 25 9.61 -2.73 2.19
N ALA A 26 9.44 -3.98 1.74
CA ALA A 26 10.14 -5.14 2.29
C ALA A 26 11.42 -5.55 1.55
N THR A 27 11.89 -4.74 0.58
CA THR A 27 13.18 -5.01 -0.04
C THR A 27 14.29 -4.82 1.00
N GLY A 28 14.92 -5.93 1.40
CA GLY A 28 16.06 -5.91 2.33
C GLY A 28 15.68 -5.98 3.82
N LEU A 29 14.41 -6.19 4.18
CA LEU A 29 14.02 -6.38 5.58
C LEU A 29 14.22 -7.84 6.01
N ASP A 30 14.76 -8.03 7.21
CA ASP A 30 14.80 -9.36 7.85
C ASP A 30 13.37 -9.83 8.12
N GLN A 31 13.04 -11.00 7.57
CA GLN A 31 11.77 -11.69 7.76
C GLN A 31 11.96 -13.07 8.39
N SER A 32 13.21 -13.47 8.65
CA SER A 32 13.57 -14.76 9.25
C SER A 32 13.45 -14.78 10.77
N HIS A 33 13.67 -13.65 11.46
CA HIS A 33 13.70 -13.59 12.92
C HIS A 33 12.52 -12.81 13.52
N GLY A 34 11.33 -12.92 12.91
CA GLY A 34 10.12 -12.26 13.42
C GLY A 34 9.90 -10.82 12.94
N GLY A 35 10.81 -10.29 12.10
CA GLY A 35 10.68 -9.01 11.43
C GLY A 35 11.63 -7.93 11.93
N ASP A 36 12.20 -7.15 11.01
CA ASP A 36 12.89 -5.90 11.31
C ASP A 36 11.89 -4.73 11.29
N TYR A 37 11.32 -4.43 12.47
CA TYR A 37 10.32 -3.37 12.62
C TYR A 37 10.92 -1.97 12.52
N ASP A 38 12.16 -1.79 12.96
CA ASP A 38 12.87 -0.51 12.91
C ASP A 38 13.16 -0.14 11.45
N ALA A 39 13.72 -1.08 10.68
CA ALA A 39 13.96 -0.85 9.25
C ALA A 39 12.65 -0.69 8.46
N PHE A 40 11.57 -1.36 8.88
CA PHE A 40 10.24 -1.14 8.31
C PHE A 40 9.71 0.28 8.58
N GLU A 41 9.77 0.76 9.82
CA GLU A 41 9.43 2.15 10.18
C GLU A 41 10.22 3.13 9.31
N ASP A 42 11.52 2.89 9.16
CA ASP A 42 12.42 3.69 8.35
C ASP A 42 11.95 3.81 6.88
N GLN A 43 11.47 2.71 6.29
CA GLN A 43 10.92 2.70 4.93
C GLN A 43 9.59 3.47 4.83
N VAL A 44 8.70 3.28 5.81
CA VAL A 44 7.42 3.98 5.88
C VAL A 44 7.64 5.49 6.01
N CYS A 45 8.55 5.91 6.89
CA CYS A 45 8.95 7.31 7.06
C CYS A 45 9.50 7.91 5.76
N LYS A 46 10.40 7.20 5.06
CA LYS A 46 10.96 7.65 3.76
C LYS A 46 9.87 7.80 2.69
N PHE A 47 8.90 6.90 2.66
CA PHE A 47 7.78 6.96 1.72
C PHE A 47 6.89 8.18 1.94
N PHE A 48 6.41 8.40 3.17
CA PHE A 48 5.58 9.56 3.49
C PHE A 48 6.35 10.87 3.36
N LYS A 49 7.67 10.85 3.62
CA LYS A 49 8.54 11.97 3.29
C LYS A 49 8.58 12.26 1.78
N ALA A 50 8.70 11.23 0.93
CA ALA A 50 8.70 11.41 -0.52
C ALA A 50 7.38 12.02 -1.03
N LEU A 51 6.24 11.60 -0.47
CA LEU A 51 4.94 12.21 -0.75
C LEU A 51 4.92 13.69 -0.37
N ARG A 52 5.31 14.01 0.88
CA ARG A 52 5.36 15.39 1.38
C ARG A 52 6.30 16.28 0.58
N ASP A 53 7.48 15.77 0.21
CA ASP A 53 8.44 16.49 -0.61
C ASP A 53 7.88 16.82 -2.01
N CYS A 54 6.86 16.08 -2.48
CA CYS A 54 6.14 16.32 -3.74
C CYS A 54 4.79 17.02 -3.55
N ASP A 55 4.52 17.58 -2.36
CA ASP A 55 3.26 18.26 -2.02
C ASP A 55 2.03 17.34 -2.17
N ILE A 56 2.18 16.06 -1.82
CA ILE A 56 1.10 15.06 -1.87
C ILE A 56 0.60 14.83 -0.45
N ASP A 57 -0.72 14.99 -0.26
CA ASP A 57 -1.41 14.74 1.01
C ASP A 57 -2.04 13.34 1.03
N PRO A 58 -1.51 12.38 1.79
CA PRO A 58 -2.07 11.04 1.84
C PRO A 58 -3.18 10.92 2.89
N PHE A 59 -4.25 10.21 2.53
CA PHE A 59 -5.20 9.64 3.47
C PHE A 59 -5.13 8.12 3.40
N VAL A 60 -4.88 7.46 4.52
CA VAL A 60 -4.67 6.01 4.54
C VAL A 60 -5.92 5.27 5.00
N ILE A 61 -6.37 4.29 4.21
CA ILE A 61 -7.41 3.35 4.62
C ILE A 61 -6.78 1.99 4.90
N VAL A 62 -7.10 1.42 6.06
CA VAL A 62 -6.63 0.12 6.51
C VAL A 62 -7.81 -0.86 6.57
N ASP A 63 -7.63 -2.06 6.03
CA ASP A 63 -8.61 -3.14 6.17
C ASP A 63 -8.96 -3.43 7.64
N GLY A 64 -10.22 -3.78 7.85
CA GLY A 64 -10.74 -4.30 9.09
C GLY A 64 -10.71 -5.83 9.16
N GLY A 65 -11.85 -6.37 9.55
CA GLY A 65 -12.14 -7.79 9.57
C GLY A 65 -12.42 -8.38 8.20
N SER A 66 -12.68 -9.67 8.17
CA SER A 66 -13.16 -10.35 6.97
C SER A 66 -14.67 -10.20 6.83
N ASP A 67 -15.14 -10.31 5.59
CA ASP A 67 -16.58 -10.35 5.31
C ASP A 67 -17.26 -11.46 6.12
N TYR A 68 -18.44 -11.15 6.68
CA TYR A 68 -19.20 -12.04 7.57
C TYR A 68 -19.85 -13.22 6.80
N THR A 69 -19.85 -13.16 5.47
CA THR A 69 -20.49 -14.18 4.62
C THR A 69 -19.62 -15.42 4.37
N ASP A 70 -18.42 -15.48 4.97
CA ASP A 70 -17.44 -16.57 4.83
C ASP A 70 -17.02 -16.90 3.39
N LYS A 71 -17.40 -16.09 2.38
CA LYS A 71 -17.03 -16.28 0.97
C LYS A 71 -15.52 -16.36 0.76
N LYS A 72 -14.74 -15.71 1.62
CA LYS A 72 -13.27 -15.70 1.57
C LYS A 72 -12.63 -16.66 2.58
N PHE A 73 -13.39 -17.41 3.36
CA PHE A 73 -12.89 -18.23 4.46
C PHE A 73 -11.86 -19.27 4.00
N GLU A 74 -12.17 -20.05 2.95
CA GLU A 74 -11.22 -21.03 2.41
C GLU A 74 -9.94 -20.36 1.89
N THR A 75 -10.06 -19.24 1.19
CA THR A 75 -8.90 -18.46 0.74
C THR A 75 -8.06 -17.94 1.92
N LEU A 76 -8.68 -17.51 3.03
CA LEU A 76 -7.98 -17.07 4.23
C LEU A 76 -7.25 -18.24 4.92
N LYS A 77 -7.88 -19.41 4.98
CA LYS A 77 -7.31 -20.63 5.52
C LYS A 77 -6.10 -21.10 4.70
N GLU A 78 -6.23 -21.15 3.37
CA GLU A 78 -5.13 -21.46 2.47
C GLU A 78 -3.96 -20.47 2.61
N ARG A 79 -4.27 -19.17 2.69
CA ARG A 79 -3.25 -18.13 2.92
C ARG A 79 -2.58 -18.29 4.29
N ALA A 80 -3.32 -18.63 5.34
CA ALA A 80 -2.77 -18.89 6.67
C ALA A 80 -1.83 -20.10 6.64
N GLN A 81 -2.24 -21.20 6.02
CA GLN A 81 -1.40 -22.40 5.87
C GLN A 81 -0.14 -22.11 5.05
N SER A 82 -0.28 -21.36 3.95
CA SER A 82 0.85 -20.93 3.13
C SER A 82 1.86 -20.09 3.94
N ARG A 83 1.37 -19.18 4.81
CA ARG A 83 2.23 -18.40 5.71
C ARG A 83 2.98 -19.28 6.70
N ILE A 84 2.32 -20.26 7.31
CA ILE A 84 2.96 -21.20 8.24
C ILE A 84 4.07 -21.97 7.54
N ASN A 85 3.78 -22.51 6.35
CA ASN A 85 4.75 -23.26 5.56
C ASN A 85 5.96 -22.39 5.17
N ARG A 86 5.73 -21.15 4.73
CA ARG A 86 6.79 -20.20 4.38
C ARG A 86 7.63 -19.79 5.59
N ALA A 87 7.01 -19.54 6.74
CA ALA A 87 7.72 -19.21 7.97
C ALA A 87 8.62 -20.38 8.43
N ASN A 88 8.10 -21.61 8.34
CA ASN A 88 8.87 -22.81 8.65
C ASN A 88 10.07 -22.96 7.69
N SER A 89 9.87 -22.82 6.38
CA SER A 89 10.96 -22.85 5.40
C SER A 89 12.03 -21.79 5.69
N LEU A 90 11.63 -20.55 6.00
CA LEU A 90 12.55 -19.47 6.35
C LEU A 90 13.36 -19.80 7.61
N SER A 91 12.73 -20.36 8.64
CA SER A 91 13.41 -20.76 9.89
C SER A 91 14.45 -21.87 9.69
N MET A 92 14.27 -22.71 8.68
CA MET A 92 15.21 -23.77 8.29
C MET A 92 16.33 -23.28 7.36
N GLY A 93 16.39 -21.99 7.03
CA GLY A 93 17.35 -21.43 6.08
C GLY A 93 17.08 -21.83 4.63
N LEU A 94 15.91 -22.40 4.33
CA LEU A 94 15.52 -22.73 2.96
C LEU A 94 15.12 -21.45 2.24
N GLN A 95 15.90 -21.07 1.22
CA GLN A 95 15.58 -19.93 0.37
C GLN A 95 14.40 -20.28 -0.54
N GLY A 96 13.22 -19.76 -0.22
CA GLY A 96 12.03 -19.82 -1.06
C GLY A 96 11.70 -18.45 -1.69
N SER A 97 10.89 -18.45 -2.74
CA SER A 97 10.37 -17.22 -3.35
C SER A 97 9.36 -16.54 -2.41
N GLY A 98 9.88 -15.59 -1.63
CA GLY A 98 9.10 -14.56 -0.94
C GLY A 98 9.09 -14.69 0.58
N GLY A 99 9.13 -13.54 1.26
CA GLY A 99 9.16 -13.49 2.73
C GLY A 99 7.79 -13.41 3.43
N VAL A 100 7.81 -13.62 4.74
CA VAL A 100 6.62 -13.60 5.61
C VAL A 100 6.48 -12.22 6.23
N LEU A 101 5.29 -11.62 6.11
CA LEU A 101 4.97 -10.38 6.81
C LEU A 101 5.05 -10.59 8.33
N PRO A 102 5.82 -9.76 9.06
CA PRO A 102 5.88 -9.78 10.51
C PRO A 102 4.50 -9.59 11.14
N THR A 103 4.25 -10.25 12.28
CA THR A 103 2.93 -10.28 12.93
C THR A 103 2.43 -8.89 13.32
N LEU A 104 3.33 -8.01 13.80
CA LEU A 104 2.97 -6.69 14.32
C LEU A 104 3.02 -5.58 13.26
N ILE A 105 3.27 -5.91 11.99
CA ILE A 105 3.52 -4.92 10.95
C ILE A 105 2.37 -3.90 10.78
N LYS A 106 1.12 -4.34 10.93
CA LYS A 106 -0.05 -3.45 10.86
C LYS A 106 -0.09 -2.47 12.05
N HIS A 107 0.33 -2.92 13.24
CA HIS A 107 0.37 -2.08 14.44
C HIS A 107 1.49 -1.05 14.33
N VAL A 108 2.70 -1.48 13.96
CA VAL A 108 3.84 -0.58 13.72
C VAL A 108 3.48 0.45 12.65
N PHE A 109 2.86 0.02 11.54
CA PHE A 109 2.43 0.96 10.51
C PHE A 109 1.49 2.05 11.05
N LYS A 110 0.45 1.68 11.82
CA LYS A 110 -0.46 2.66 12.44
C LYS A 110 0.25 3.59 13.44
N GLN A 111 1.21 3.08 14.19
CA GLN A 111 2.03 3.88 15.11
C GLN A 111 2.85 4.92 14.34
N VAL A 112 3.49 4.51 13.24
CA VAL A 112 4.26 5.40 12.37
C VAL A 112 3.36 6.44 11.70
N LEU A 113 2.18 6.05 11.19
CA LEU A 113 1.21 7.02 10.65
C LEU A 113 0.83 8.08 11.70
N SER A 114 0.57 7.63 12.93
CA SER A 114 0.23 8.51 14.05
C SER A 114 1.38 9.46 14.40
N SER A 115 2.63 8.97 14.44
CA SER A 115 3.80 9.80 14.74
C SER A 115 4.07 10.85 13.65
N LEU A 116 3.86 10.47 12.38
CA LEU A 116 4.01 11.33 11.22
C LEU A 116 2.82 12.28 11.00
N LYS A 117 1.75 12.14 11.81
CA LYS A 117 0.47 12.86 11.68
C LYS A 117 -0.19 12.68 10.32
N VAL A 118 -0.04 11.48 9.73
CA VAL A 118 -0.75 11.10 8.51
C VAL A 118 -2.16 10.65 8.90
N PRO A 119 -3.23 11.23 8.33
CA PRO A 119 -4.59 10.83 8.65
C PRO A 119 -4.88 9.42 8.13
N PHE A 120 -5.52 8.60 8.97
CA PHE A 120 -5.93 7.26 8.59
C PHE A 120 -7.25 6.83 9.24
N ALA A 121 -7.94 5.92 8.59
CA ALA A 121 -9.13 5.24 9.11
C ALA A 121 -9.00 3.73 8.93
N GLN A 122 -9.67 2.97 9.79
CA GLN A 122 -9.79 1.52 9.66
C GLN A 122 -11.24 1.16 9.35
N CYS A 123 -11.43 0.38 8.29
CA CYS A 123 -12.74 -0.15 7.91
C CYS A 123 -13.21 -1.23 8.88
N ILE A 124 -14.51 -1.53 8.89
CA ILE A 124 -15.07 -2.64 9.67
C ILE A 124 -14.69 -3.98 9.02
N CYS A 125 -14.83 -4.05 7.69
CA CYS A 125 -14.51 -5.22 6.87
C CYS A 125 -13.43 -4.85 5.84
N GLU A 126 -13.64 -5.17 4.57
CA GLU A 126 -12.72 -4.88 3.49
C GLU A 126 -12.80 -3.42 3.06
N ALA A 127 -11.67 -2.82 2.73
CA ALA A 127 -11.59 -1.40 2.46
C ALA A 127 -12.01 -0.99 1.03
N ASP A 128 -12.10 -1.92 0.08
CA ASP A 128 -12.18 -1.61 -1.36
C ASP A 128 -13.32 -0.66 -1.71
N GLN A 129 -14.53 -0.92 -1.18
CA GLN A 129 -15.71 -0.09 -1.43
C GLN A 129 -15.62 1.28 -0.75
N ASP A 130 -15.11 1.33 0.48
CA ASP A 130 -14.92 2.57 1.23
C ASP A 130 -13.91 3.47 0.53
N ILE A 131 -12.81 2.89 0.04
CA ILE A 131 -11.78 3.59 -0.74
C ILE A 131 -12.34 4.12 -2.05
N ALA A 132 -13.04 3.29 -2.82
CA ALA A 132 -13.62 3.74 -4.09
C ALA A 132 -14.64 4.89 -3.87
N SER A 133 -15.43 4.81 -2.80
CA SER A 133 -16.40 5.84 -2.43
C SER A 133 -15.72 7.14 -2.00
N LEU A 134 -14.70 7.07 -1.13
CA LEU A 134 -13.91 8.23 -0.71
C LEU A 134 -13.18 8.86 -1.88
N ALA A 135 -12.54 8.05 -2.72
CA ALA A 135 -11.80 8.48 -3.90
C ALA A 135 -12.68 9.27 -4.88
N ARG A 136 -13.91 8.79 -5.11
CA ARG A 136 -14.91 9.52 -5.89
C ARG A 136 -15.33 10.81 -5.20
N SER A 137 -15.62 10.77 -3.90
CA SER A 137 -16.13 11.95 -3.16
C SER A 137 -15.10 13.09 -3.06
N TRP A 138 -13.82 12.76 -2.94
CA TRP A 138 -12.72 13.72 -2.81
C TRP A 138 -12.04 14.00 -4.14
N ASN A 139 -12.47 13.33 -5.22
CA ASN A 139 -11.84 13.40 -6.53
C ASN A 139 -10.31 13.20 -6.47
N CYS A 140 -9.89 12.14 -5.79
CA CYS A 140 -8.48 11.82 -5.58
C CYS A 140 -8.13 10.43 -6.12
N PRO A 141 -6.91 10.24 -6.66
CA PRO A 141 -6.50 8.95 -7.15
C PRO A 141 -6.33 7.93 -6.02
N VAL A 142 -6.50 6.65 -6.37
CA VAL A 142 -6.25 5.53 -5.45
C VAL A 142 -4.85 4.97 -5.70
N LEU A 143 -4.01 4.93 -4.66
CA LEU A 143 -2.73 4.21 -4.69
C LEU A 143 -2.92 2.84 -4.04
N SER A 144 -2.81 1.76 -4.83
CA SER A 144 -2.91 0.38 -4.34
C SER A 144 -2.20 -0.60 -5.28
N ASN A 145 -1.97 -1.84 -4.85
CA ASN A 145 -1.62 -2.94 -5.75
C ASN A 145 -2.81 -3.87 -6.00
N ASP A 146 -4.00 -3.52 -5.52
CA ASP A 146 -5.19 -4.32 -5.76
C ASP A 146 -5.74 -4.10 -7.17
N SER A 147 -5.87 -5.19 -7.91
CA SER A 147 -6.44 -5.19 -9.25
C SER A 147 -7.93 -4.84 -9.27
N ASP A 148 -8.62 -5.00 -8.14
CA ASP A 148 -10.04 -4.69 -8.04
C ASP A 148 -10.29 -3.18 -8.28
N PHE A 149 -9.28 -2.32 -8.07
CA PHE A 149 -9.35 -0.90 -8.42
C PHE A 149 -9.37 -0.58 -9.91
N TYR A 150 -9.08 -1.54 -10.80
CA TYR A 150 -9.26 -1.33 -12.25
C TYR A 150 -10.72 -1.31 -12.69
N ILE A 151 -11.63 -1.92 -11.91
CA ILE A 151 -13.06 -1.99 -12.26
C ILE A 151 -13.90 -0.91 -11.57
N PHE A 152 -13.37 -0.27 -10.53
CA PHE A 152 -14.02 0.87 -9.90
C PHE A 152 -13.92 2.11 -10.79
N ASP A 153 -15.04 2.84 -10.91
CA ASP A 153 -15.06 4.12 -11.61
C ASP A 153 -14.49 5.24 -10.72
N ILE A 154 -13.15 5.32 -10.71
CA ILE A 154 -12.36 6.31 -9.97
C ILE A 154 -11.94 7.42 -10.95
N GLN A 155 -12.64 8.55 -10.92
CA GLN A 155 -12.45 9.65 -11.89
C GLN A 155 -11.04 10.22 -11.89
N ALA A 156 -10.44 10.38 -10.71
CA ALA A 156 -9.06 10.86 -10.57
C ALA A 156 -8.01 9.77 -10.87
N GLY A 157 -8.45 8.53 -11.09
CA GLY A 157 -7.66 7.40 -11.57
C GLY A 157 -7.05 6.50 -10.50
N PHE A 158 -6.48 5.40 -10.97
CA PHE A 158 -5.82 4.37 -10.19
C PHE A 158 -4.30 4.39 -10.45
N LEU A 159 -3.53 4.32 -9.36
CA LEU A 159 -2.07 4.33 -9.32
C LEU A 159 -1.58 2.98 -8.78
N PRO A 160 -1.11 2.05 -9.63
CA PRO A 160 -0.51 0.81 -9.18
C PRO A 160 0.79 1.07 -8.41
N THR A 161 0.92 0.56 -7.19
CA THR A 161 2.15 0.74 -6.39
C THR A 161 3.40 0.18 -7.09
N SER A 162 3.25 -0.86 -7.91
CA SER A 162 4.32 -1.43 -8.75
C SER A 162 4.93 -0.44 -9.75
N HIS A 163 4.18 0.59 -10.12
CA HIS A 163 4.61 1.66 -11.02
C HIS A 163 4.82 2.99 -10.30
N PHE A 164 4.59 3.07 -8.99
CA PHE A 164 4.75 4.28 -8.19
C PHE A 164 6.18 4.40 -7.66
N HIS A 165 7.05 5.07 -8.42
CA HIS A 165 8.49 5.10 -8.16
C HIS A 165 8.90 6.14 -7.10
N TRP A 166 8.34 6.04 -5.90
CA TRP A 166 8.54 7.00 -4.80
C TRP A 166 10.00 7.18 -4.36
N GLN A 167 10.87 6.18 -4.58
CA GLN A 167 12.31 6.28 -4.32
C GLN A 167 13.07 7.10 -5.39
N LYS A 168 12.41 7.43 -6.52
CA LYS A 168 12.97 8.16 -7.65
C LYS A 168 12.32 9.53 -7.81
N VAL A 169 12.12 10.24 -6.69
CA VAL A 169 11.64 11.63 -6.69
C VAL A 169 12.50 12.44 -7.66
N SER A 170 11.84 13.10 -8.60
CA SER A 170 12.46 13.87 -9.67
C SER A 170 12.03 15.32 -9.61
N VAL A 171 12.80 16.21 -10.21
CA VAL A 171 12.50 17.65 -10.27
C VAL A 171 12.12 18.03 -11.69
N GLN A 172 11.02 18.76 -11.85
CA GLN A 172 10.60 19.22 -13.17
C GLN A 172 11.58 20.27 -13.71
N ARG A 173 12.04 20.07 -14.95
CA ARG A 173 13.05 20.91 -15.60
C ARG A 173 12.62 22.38 -15.60
N GLY A 174 13.48 23.25 -15.05
CA GLY A 174 13.23 24.69 -14.98
C GLY A 174 12.30 25.13 -13.85
N SER A 175 11.97 24.25 -12.91
CA SER A 175 11.16 24.56 -11.72
C SER A 175 11.76 23.92 -10.45
N SER A 176 11.28 24.34 -9.28
CA SER A 176 11.56 23.67 -8.00
C SER A 176 10.55 22.56 -7.66
N ILE A 177 9.61 22.26 -8.57
CA ILE A 177 8.52 21.32 -8.34
C ILE A 177 9.08 19.90 -8.39
N ARG A 178 8.82 19.14 -7.32
CA ARG A 178 9.17 17.73 -7.20
C ARG A 178 7.98 16.85 -7.57
N TYR A 179 8.26 15.68 -8.14
CA TYR A 179 7.24 14.72 -8.51
C TYR A 179 7.71 13.27 -8.37
N ILE A 180 6.76 12.37 -8.24
CA ILE A 180 6.98 10.91 -8.25
C ILE A 180 6.57 10.35 -9.60
N PRO A 181 7.50 9.73 -10.36
CA PRO A 181 7.15 9.05 -11.61
C PRO A 181 6.17 7.90 -11.36
N CYS A 182 5.03 7.90 -12.06
CA CYS A 182 4.03 6.85 -11.94
C CYS A 182 3.26 6.57 -13.23
N LYS A 183 2.48 5.47 -13.23
CA LYS A 183 1.43 5.21 -14.23
C LYS A 183 0.06 5.46 -13.59
N LEU A 184 -0.79 6.18 -14.30
CA LEU A 184 -2.17 6.45 -13.95
C LEU A 184 -3.09 5.72 -14.93
N TYR A 185 -4.11 5.05 -14.40
CA TYR A 185 -5.12 4.34 -15.15
C TYR A 185 -6.49 4.94 -14.86
N THR A 186 -7.32 5.13 -15.88
CA THR A 186 -8.67 5.67 -15.75
C THR A 186 -9.63 4.77 -16.50
N THR A 187 -10.83 4.59 -15.97
CA THR A 187 -11.95 3.96 -16.67
C THR A 187 -12.42 4.91 -17.79
N THR A 188 -12.56 4.40 -19.01
CA THR A 188 -13.25 5.11 -20.10
C THR A 188 -14.66 4.54 -20.21
N SER A 189 -15.67 5.40 -20.34
CA SER A 189 -17.02 4.95 -20.73
C SER A 189 -16.94 4.31 -22.11
N PHE A 190 -17.51 3.12 -22.26
CA PHE A 190 -17.72 2.47 -23.56
C PHE A 190 -18.89 3.12 -24.32
#